data_AF-A0A7W0VT37-F1
#
_entry.id   AF-A0A7W0VT37-F1
#
_cell.length_a   1.000
_cell.length_b   1.000
_cell.length_c   1.000
_cell.angle_alpha   90.00
_cell.angle_beta   90.00
_cell.angle_gamma   90.00
#
_symmetry.space_group_name_H-M   'P 1'
#
loop_
_entity.id
_entity.type
_entity.pdbx_description
1 polymer ?
#
loop_
_entity_poly.entity_id
_entity_poly.type
_entity_poly.pdbx_seq_one_letter_code
_entity_poly.pdbx_strand_id
1 'polypeptide(L)'
;MRISLALCSLASILVACDGGGSGEANPDAPGTPGGWQPLVTKGWTLPPGGEDTSNLQVETISEDIVIGGIRPIAPSGTHHTLLFKGASGTNIIYASGVGTNELMFPPGTGMRIPAGTLIGLQLHIFNPSDQMLTGTSGIEFLPVEAASVTEEVDMFLPGPEDLALEPMKSTTKSGTCTVKTPYKVFAMIPHMHQLGTHMKTTLSVGGQPRVLNDAPYSFDHQTVLAFAPIQLNVGDTITNECTWHNPGSTTVGYGESSTTEMCYALMYRFPRGNDEFCED
;
A
#
# COMPACT_ATOMS: atom_id res chain seq x y z
N MET A 1 -29.41 -59.68 -29.61
CA MET A 1 -27.97 -59.45 -29.79
C MET A 1 -27.46 -58.80 -28.50
N ARG A 2 -26.48 -59.44 -27.85
CA ARG A 2 -25.77 -59.08 -26.60
C ARG A 2 -25.29 -57.60 -26.63
N ILE A 3 -25.26 -56.74 -25.60
CA ILE A 3 -24.71 -56.74 -24.21
C ILE A 3 -25.27 -55.44 -23.53
N SER A 4 -25.94 -55.44 -22.37
CA SER A 4 -25.43 -55.29 -20.97
C SER A 4 -24.62 -53.98 -20.72
N LEU A 5 -24.71 -53.18 -19.64
CA LEU A 5 -25.12 -53.44 -18.24
C LEU A 5 -25.26 -52.12 -17.42
N ALA A 6 -26.09 -52.16 -16.36
CA ALA A 6 -25.99 -51.57 -15.00
C ALA A 6 -25.93 -50.03 -14.80
N LEU A 7 -26.95 -49.39 -14.19
CA LEU A 7 -27.28 -49.26 -12.73
C LEU A 7 -26.32 -48.39 -11.91
N CYS A 8 -26.81 -47.29 -11.34
CA CYS A 8 -26.73 -47.04 -9.89
C CYS A 8 -27.59 -45.84 -9.45
N SER A 9 -28.26 -46.00 -8.31
CA SER A 9 -29.22 -45.11 -7.66
C SER A 9 -28.60 -44.42 -6.45
N LEU A 10 -28.97 -43.16 -6.18
CA LEU A 10 -28.84 -42.55 -4.85
C LEU A 10 -30.06 -41.69 -4.53
N ALA A 11 -30.61 -41.90 -3.33
CA ALA A 11 -31.71 -41.18 -2.72
C ALA A 11 -31.17 -40.21 -1.65
N SER A 12 -31.84 -39.06 -1.53
CA SER A 12 -31.51 -37.92 -0.67
C SER A 12 -32.52 -37.77 0.46
N ILE A 13 -32.07 -37.58 1.71
CA ILE A 13 -32.81 -36.98 2.85
C ILE A 13 -31.71 -36.47 3.83
N LEU A 14 -31.64 -35.22 4.33
CA LEU A 14 -32.49 -34.58 5.35
C LEU A 14 -32.24 -33.06 5.46
N VAL A 15 -33.28 -32.39 5.95
CA VAL A 15 -33.44 -30.98 6.32
C VAL A 15 -33.19 -30.79 7.83
N ALA A 16 -32.63 -29.66 8.27
CA ALA A 16 -33.16 -28.82 9.37
C ALA A 16 -32.27 -27.61 9.71
N CYS A 17 -32.93 -26.52 10.13
CA CYS A 17 -32.44 -25.17 10.42
C CYS A 17 -32.08 -24.93 11.89
N ASP A 18 -31.21 -23.94 12.16
CA ASP A 18 -31.21 -22.96 13.27
C ASP A 18 -30.03 -21.99 13.01
N GLY A 19 -29.97 -20.69 13.30
CA GLY A 19 -30.77 -19.85 14.18
C GLY A 19 -29.87 -19.02 15.11
N GLY A 20 -29.28 -17.91 14.61
CA GLY A 20 -28.73 -16.80 15.42
C GLY A 20 -27.26 -16.90 15.90
N GLY A 21 -26.45 -15.87 15.60
CA GLY A 21 -25.10 -15.71 16.13
C GLY A 21 -24.56 -14.30 15.92
N SER A 22 -24.26 -13.62 17.03
CA SER A 22 -23.46 -12.39 17.14
C SER A 22 -22.14 -12.52 16.40
N GLY A 23 -21.67 -11.43 15.77
CA GLY A 23 -20.40 -11.39 15.04
C GLY A 23 -19.20 -11.68 15.94
N GLU A 24 -18.81 -12.95 15.98
CA GLU A 24 -17.49 -13.41 16.39
C GLU A 24 -16.61 -13.53 15.14
N ALA A 25 -15.35 -13.10 15.26
CA ALA A 25 -14.35 -13.24 14.23
C ALA A 25 -14.25 -14.72 13.82
N ASN A 26 -14.32 -14.99 12.51
CA ASN A 26 -14.24 -16.33 11.95
C ASN A 26 -12.86 -16.95 12.25
N PRO A 27 -12.76 -17.99 13.10
CA PRO A 27 -11.48 -18.63 13.42
C PRO A 27 -10.97 -19.56 12.29
N ASP A 28 -11.75 -19.75 11.23
CA ASP A 28 -11.43 -20.64 10.10
C ASP A 28 -10.90 -19.90 8.86
N ALA A 29 -10.34 -18.70 9.04
CA ALA A 29 -9.44 -18.16 8.01
C ALA A 29 -8.23 -19.13 7.90
N PRO A 30 -7.99 -19.78 6.75
CA PRO A 30 -6.89 -20.72 6.62
C PRO A 30 -5.58 -20.01 6.96
N GLY A 31 -4.91 -20.43 8.03
CA GLY A 31 -3.59 -19.90 8.39
C GLY A 31 -2.67 -20.01 7.18
N THR A 32 -2.24 -18.87 6.66
CA THR A 32 -1.52 -18.80 5.38
C THR A 32 -0.16 -19.50 5.53
N PRO A 33 0.24 -20.40 4.61
CA PRO A 33 1.58 -20.97 4.62
C PRO A 33 2.64 -19.87 4.69
N GLY A 34 3.56 -19.94 5.66
CA GLY A 34 4.67 -18.98 5.79
C GLY A 34 4.60 -18.01 6.98
N GLY A 35 3.62 -18.12 7.88
CA GLY A 35 3.61 -17.36 9.14
C GLY A 35 3.07 -15.93 9.06
N TRP A 36 2.49 -15.54 7.92
CA TRP A 36 1.79 -14.28 7.73
C TRP A 36 0.53 -14.20 8.60
N GLN A 37 0.25 -13.02 9.15
CA GLN A 37 -0.91 -12.74 10.00
C GLN A 37 -1.68 -11.53 9.47
N PRO A 38 -3.02 -11.51 9.52
CA PRO A 38 -3.80 -10.33 9.17
C PRO A 38 -3.52 -9.20 10.17
N LEU A 39 -3.23 -8.01 9.67
CA LEU A 39 -3.10 -6.78 10.48
C LEU A 39 -4.45 -6.07 10.61
N VAL A 40 -5.14 -5.89 9.49
CA VAL A 40 -6.45 -5.24 9.39
C VAL A 40 -7.10 -5.71 8.09
N THR A 41 -8.40 -5.99 8.13
CA THR A 41 -9.16 -6.46 6.95
C THR A 41 -10.52 -5.79 6.87
N LYS A 42 -11.10 -5.75 5.68
CA LYS A 42 -12.46 -5.26 5.47
C LYS A 42 -13.15 -6.04 4.36
N GLY A 43 -14.32 -6.58 4.68
CA GLY A 43 -15.23 -7.18 3.71
C GLY A 43 -15.97 -6.11 2.90
N TRP A 44 -16.26 -6.40 1.65
CA TRP A 44 -17.00 -5.52 0.75
C TRP A 44 -17.82 -6.32 -0.27
N THR A 45 -18.82 -5.67 -0.86
CA THR A 45 -19.60 -6.19 -1.98
C THR A 45 -19.91 -5.05 -2.94
N LEU A 46 -19.67 -5.27 -4.23
CA LEU A 46 -19.84 -4.28 -5.28
C LEU A 46 -20.75 -4.83 -6.38
N PRO A 47 -21.80 -4.08 -6.78
CA PRO A 47 -22.57 -4.41 -7.99
C PRO A 47 -21.69 -4.26 -9.25
N PRO A 48 -22.15 -4.78 -10.40
CA PRO A 48 -21.51 -4.52 -11.69
C PRO A 48 -21.26 -3.02 -11.91
N GLY A 49 -20.02 -2.65 -12.27
CA GLY A 49 -19.61 -1.25 -12.45
C GLY A 49 -19.53 -0.42 -11.16
N GLY A 50 -19.74 -1.02 -9.99
CA GLY A 50 -19.69 -0.34 -8.69
C GLY A 50 -18.26 0.05 -8.30
N GLU A 51 -18.13 1.19 -7.62
CA GLU A 51 -16.85 1.72 -7.13
C GLU A 51 -17.05 2.37 -5.74
N ASP A 52 -16.07 2.21 -4.87
CA ASP A 52 -15.93 2.99 -3.64
C ASP A 52 -14.46 3.37 -3.46
N THR A 53 -14.18 4.68 -3.53
CA THR A 53 -12.83 5.25 -3.49
C THR A 53 -12.34 5.58 -2.09
N SER A 54 -13.16 5.38 -1.06
CA SER A 54 -12.89 5.88 0.30
C SER A 54 -13.27 4.90 1.41
N ASN A 55 -13.30 3.61 1.08
CA ASN A 55 -13.84 2.58 1.95
C ASN A 55 -12.88 2.33 3.14
N LEU A 56 -13.17 2.92 4.29
CA LEU A 56 -12.27 2.98 5.46
C LEU A 56 -12.63 1.97 6.56
N GLN A 57 -11.66 1.20 7.03
CA GLN A 57 -11.72 0.42 8.28
C GLN A 57 -10.70 1.01 9.26
N VAL A 58 -11.06 1.16 10.54
CA VAL A 58 -10.12 1.57 11.60
C VAL A 58 -10.21 0.59 12.75
N GLU A 59 -9.06 0.10 13.19
CA GLU A 59 -8.93 -0.85 14.29
C GLU A 59 -7.89 -0.38 15.31
N THR A 60 -8.03 -0.82 16.56
CA THR A 60 -7.02 -0.61 17.59
C THR A 60 -6.19 -1.88 17.73
N ILE A 61 -4.88 -1.77 17.60
CA ILE A 61 -3.96 -2.89 17.77
C ILE A 61 -3.95 -3.33 19.23
N SER A 62 -4.21 -4.61 19.50
CA SER A 62 -4.39 -5.14 20.87
C SER A 62 -3.08 -5.46 21.59
N GLU A 63 -2.00 -5.68 20.85
CA GLU A 63 -0.70 -6.09 21.39
C GLU A 63 0.45 -5.47 20.59
N ASP A 64 1.65 -5.42 21.19
CA ASP A 64 2.83 -4.92 20.47
C ASP A 64 3.16 -5.85 19.30
N ILE A 65 3.21 -5.31 18.09
CA ILE A 65 3.63 -6.06 16.90
C ILE A 65 4.91 -5.48 16.32
N VAL A 66 5.71 -6.36 15.71
CA VAL A 66 6.91 -5.99 14.97
C VAL A 66 6.84 -6.62 13.59
N ILE A 67 6.72 -5.78 12.58
CA ILE A 67 6.54 -6.16 11.18
C ILE A 67 7.93 -6.37 10.56
N GLY A 68 8.22 -7.58 10.08
CA GLY A 68 9.40 -7.91 9.28
C GLY A 68 9.10 -8.13 7.79
N GLY A 69 7.82 -8.13 7.42
CA GLY A 69 7.36 -8.15 6.03
C GLY A 69 5.90 -7.73 5.97
N ILE A 70 5.46 -7.17 4.84
CA ILE A 70 4.12 -6.63 4.68
C ILE A 70 3.59 -6.88 3.26
N ARG A 71 2.31 -7.23 3.13
CA ARG A 71 1.69 -7.51 1.82
C ARG A 71 0.19 -7.26 1.83
N PRO A 72 -0.44 -7.05 0.66
CA PRO A 72 -1.88 -6.82 0.60
C PRO A 72 -2.65 -8.15 0.48
N ILE A 73 -3.80 -8.20 1.13
CA ILE A 73 -4.90 -9.10 0.76
C ILE A 73 -5.71 -8.33 -0.28
N ALA A 74 -5.54 -8.67 -1.56
CA ALA A 74 -6.13 -7.95 -2.68
C ALA A 74 -6.82 -8.90 -3.67
N PRO A 75 -8.01 -9.44 -3.33
CA PRO A 75 -8.80 -10.18 -4.31
C PRO A 75 -9.25 -9.27 -5.46
N SER A 76 -9.70 -9.86 -6.56
CA SER A 76 -10.32 -9.13 -7.68
C SER A 76 -11.36 -8.15 -7.15
N GLY A 77 -11.30 -6.89 -7.59
CA GLY A 77 -12.09 -5.80 -7.06
C GLY A 77 -11.32 -4.84 -6.14
N THR A 78 -10.20 -5.28 -5.56
CA THR A 78 -9.27 -4.41 -4.82
C THR A 78 -8.39 -3.66 -5.81
N HIS A 79 -8.50 -2.34 -5.84
CA HIS A 79 -7.72 -1.51 -6.75
C HIS A 79 -6.50 -0.91 -6.05
N HIS A 80 -6.71 -0.18 -4.95
CA HIS A 80 -5.65 0.34 -4.08
C HIS A 80 -5.93 0.07 -2.60
N THR A 81 -4.86 -0.02 -1.81
CA THR A 81 -4.90 -0.06 -0.35
C THR A 81 -3.94 0.97 0.22
N LEU A 82 -4.39 1.75 1.19
CA LEU A 82 -3.53 2.59 2.03
C LEU A 82 -3.66 2.14 3.48
N LEU A 83 -2.52 1.94 4.13
CA LEU A 83 -2.40 1.63 5.54
C LEU A 83 -1.70 2.77 6.24
N PHE A 84 -2.28 3.27 7.32
CA PHE A 84 -1.73 4.39 8.08
C PHE A 84 -1.97 4.24 9.57
N LYS A 85 -1.14 4.90 10.36
CA LYS A 85 -1.31 5.00 11.82
C LYS A 85 -2.26 6.16 12.13
N GLY A 86 -3.36 5.85 12.80
CA GLY A 86 -4.40 6.80 13.17
C GLY A 86 -5.75 6.48 12.52
N ALA A 87 -6.65 7.45 12.58
CA ALA A 87 -7.99 7.37 11.99
C ALA A 87 -8.13 8.19 10.68
N SER A 88 -7.06 8.88 10.27
CA SER A 88 -6.99 9.72 9.06
C SER A 88 -5.77 9.34 8.23
N GLY A 89 -5.84 9.50 6.91
CA GLY A 89 -4.86 9.02 5.91
C GLY A 89 -3.41 9.55 5.98
N THR A 90 -3.07 10.30 7.02
CA THR A 90 -1.70 10.75 7.34
C THR A 90 -0.93 9.67 8.09
N ASN A 91 0.41 9.70 8.11
CA ASN A 91 1.25 8.67 8.75
C ASN A 91 1.10 7.32 8.06
N ILE A 92 1.23 7.34 6.73
CA ILE A 92 1.17 6.16 5.87
C ILE A 92 2.34 5.25 6.25
N ILE A 93 2.05 3.95 6.38
CA ILE A 93 3.05 2.91 6.68
C ILE A 93 3.08 1.80 5.64
N TYR A 94 2.08 1.76 4.74
CA TYR A 94 2.07 0.90 3.56
C TYR A 94 1.08 1.41 2.52
N ALA A 95 1.43 1.24 1.24
CA ALA A 95 0.54 1.48 0.11
C ALA A 95 0.68 0.35 -0.91
N SER A 96 -0.39 0.02 -1.61
CA SER A 96 -0.33 -0.95 -2.69
C SER A 96 -1.38 -0.66 -3.76
N GLY A 97 -1.05 -0.99 -5.00
CA GLY A 97 -2.00 -1.13 -6.10
C GLY A 97 -1.99 -2.51 -6.74
N VAL A 98 -2.79 -2.67 -7.79
CA VAL A 98 -2.90 -3.92 -8.55
C VAL A 98 -1.52 -4.46 -8.94
N GLY A 99 -1.26 -5.73 -8.63
CA GLY A 99 0.02 -6.40 -8.95
C GLY A 99 1.13 -6.22 -7.90
N THR A 100 0.87 -5.53 -6.79
CA THR A 100 1.83 -5.44 -5.68
C THR A 100 2.04 -6.80 -5.00
N ASN A 101 3.29 -7.24 -4.91
CA ASN A 101 3.68 -8.42 -4.16
C ASN A 101 4.07 -8.07 -2.71
N GLU A 102 4.45 -9.09 -1.94
CA GLU A 102 5.03 -8.89 -0.60
C GLU A 102 6.31 -8.07 -0.60
N LEU A 103 6.45 -7.21 0.40
CA LEU A 103 7.67 -6.49 0.74
C LEU A 103 8.27 -7.13 1.99
N MET A 104 9.43 -7.77 1.82
CA MET A 104 10.22 -8.27 2.94
C MET A 104 11.18 -7.18 3.43
N PHE A 105 11.26 -6.99 4.75
CA PHE A 105 12.21 -6.04 5.32
C PHE A 105 13.60 -6.70 5.45
N PRO A 106 14.68 -5.91 5.40
CA PRO A 106 16.03 -6.44 5.58
C PRO A 106 16.21 -7.16 6.93
N PRO A 107 17.05 -8.21 7.01
CA PRO A 107 17.31 -8.91 8.27
C PRO A 107 17.81 -7.95 9.37
N GLY A 108 17.33 -8.16 10.60
CA GLY A 108 17.68 -7.31 11.75
C GLY A 108 16.90 -6.00 11.83
N THR A 109 15.98 -5.75 10.90
CA THR A 109 15.12 -4.57 10.91
C THR A 109 13.65 -4.93 11.13
N GLY A 110 12.83 -3.96 11.52
CA GLY A 110 11.40 -4.15 11.68
C GLY A 110 10.66 -2.87 11.99
N MET A 111 9.39 -2.78 11.58
CA MET A 111 8.51 -1.67 11.95
C MET A 111 7.71 -2.04 13.20
N ARG A 112 7.89 -1.26 14.27
CA ARG A 112 7.14 -1.48 15.53
C ARG A 112 5.80 -0.75 15.49
N ILE A 113 4.74 -1.45 15.87
CA ILE A 113 3.41 -0.87 16.12
C ILE A 113 3.02 -1.23 17.56
N PRO A 114 3.05 -0.27 18.50
CA PRO A 114 2.67 -0.54 19.88
C PRO A 114 1.19 -0.90 20.04
N ALA A 115 0.87 -1.67 21.07
CA ALA A 115 -0.49 -1.88 21.53
C ALA A 115 -1.20 -0.53 21.79
N GLY A 116 -2.49 -0.45 21.47
CA GLY A 116 -3.28 0.77 21.55
C GLY A 116 -3.13 1.71 20.35
N THR A 117 -2.24 1.41 19.39
CA THR A 117 -2.16 2.19 18.15
C THR A 117 -3.42 2.00 17.31
N LEU A 118 -4.02 3.10 16.84
CA LEU A 118 -5.05 3.04 15.80
C LEU A 118 -4.38 2.76 14.45
N ILE A 119 -4.95 1.84 13.69
CA ILE A 119 -4.54 1.54 12.31
C ILE A 119 -5.75 1.72 11.41
N GLY A 120 -5.59 2.56 10.39
CA GLY A 120 -6.57 2.77 9.34
C GLY A 120 -6.18 2.04 8.06
N LEU A 121 -7.14 1.31 7.49
CA LEU A 121 -7.10 0.72 6.17
C LEU A 121 -8.10 1.45 5.29
N GLN A 122 -7.62 2.23 4.32
CA GLN A 122 -8.46 2.81 3.29
C GLN A 122 -8.32 1.98 2.01
N LEU A 123 -9.47 1.62 1.43
CA LEU A 123 -9.54 0.87 0.19
C LEU A 123 -10.15 1.73 -0.91
N HIS A 124 -9.56 1.65 -2.09
CA HIS A 124 -10.23 1.93 -3.35
C HIS A 124 -10.60 0.58 -3.97
N ILE A 125 -11.91 0.33 -4.09
CA ILE A 125 -12.45 -0.90 -4.66
C ILE A 125 -13.29 -0.57 -5.89
N PHE A 126 -13.14 -1.39 -6.93
CA PHE A 126 -13.81 -1.20 -8.22
C PHE A 126 -14.16 -2.53 -8.86
N ASN A 127 -15.41 -2.68 -9.30
CA ASN A 127 -15.89 -3.86 -10.00
C ASN A 127 -16.06 -3.57 -11.51
N PRO A 128 -15.07 -3.92 -12.36
CA PRO A 128 -15.17 -3.73 -13.80
C PRO A 128 -16.05 -4.80 -14.50
N SER A 129 -16.54 -5.81 -13.78
CA SER A 129 -17.26 -6.94 -14.37
C SER A 129 -18.77 -6.68 -14.49
N ASP A 130 -19.46 -7.59 -15.19
CA ASP A 130 -20.93 -7.60 -15.31
C ASP A 130 -21.63 -8.41 -14.21
N GLN A 131 -20.87 -8.96 -13.24
CA GLN A 131 -21.38 -9.74 -12.10
C GLN A 131 -21.17 -8.98 -10.79
N MET A 132 -21.92 -9.38 -9.76
CA MET A 132 -21.65 -8.95 -8.39
C MET A 132 -20.28 -9.49 -7.93
N LEU A 133 -19.46 -8.64 -7.32
CA LEU A 133 -18.22 -9.07 -6.66
C LEU A 133 -18.35 -8.92 -5.15
N THR A 134 -17.84 -9.91 -4.41
CA THR A 134 -17.69 -9.86 -2.95
C THR A 134 -16.28 -10.32 -2.62
N GLY A 135 -15.64 -9.64 -1.67
CA GLY A 135 -14.29 -9.97 -1.26
C GLY A 135 -13.97 -9.41 0.11
N THR A 136 -12.81 -9.82 0.63
CA THR A 136 -12.19 -9.23 1.80
C THR A 136 -10.82 -8.74 1.38
N SER A 137 -10.61 -7.44 1.49
CA SER A 137 -9.28 -6.84 1.31
C SER A 137 -8.66 -6.57 2.67
N GLY A 138 -7.35 -6.32 2.71
CA GLY A 138 -6.65 -6.12 3.96
C GLY A 138 -5.16 -6.04 3.78
N ILE A 139 -4.46 -5.97 4.89
CA ILE A 139 -3.00 -6.07 4.94
C ILE A 139 -2.63 -7.24 5.84
N GLU A 140 -1.70 -8.07 5.37
CA GLU A 140 -1.00 -9.04 6.20
C GLU A 140 0.40 -8.55 6.52
N PHE A 141 0.89 -8.95 7.69
CA PHE A 141 2.27 -8.76 8.11
C PHE A 141 2.91 -10.08 8.49
N LEU A 142 4.23 -10.14 8.34
CA LEU A 142 5.05 -11.23 8.85
C LEU A 142 5.66 -10.76 10.19
N PRO A 143 5.29 -11.38 11.32
CA PRO A 143 5.84 -11.02 12.62
C PRO A 143 7.31 -11.42 12.73
N VAL A 144 8.09 -10.60 13.45
CA VAL A 144 9.45 -10.93 13.88
C VAL A 144 9.61 -10.70 15.37
N GLU A 145 10.51 -11.46 16.00
CA GLU A 145 10.82 -11.30 17.42
C GLU A 145 11.37 -9.89 17.70
N ALA A 146 10.81 -9.19 18.68
CA ALA A 146 11.23 -7.84 19.04
C ALA A 146 12.73 -7.74 19.38
N ALA A 147 13.30 -8.81 19.94
CA ALA A 147 14.72 -8.92 20.28
C ALA A 147 15.64 -9.11 19.07
N SER A 148 15.10 -9.50 17.91
CA SER A 148 15.86 -9.66 16.66
C SER A 148 16.04 -8.35 15.89
N VAL A 149 15.30 -7.30 16.26
CA VAL A 149 15.31 -6.00 15.58
C VAL A 149 16.30 -5.05 16.26
N THR A 150 17.34 -4.68 15.53
CA THR A 150 18.37 -3.72 15.95
C THR A 150 18.17 -2.33 15.34
N GLU A 151 17.48 -2.22 14.21
CA GLU A 151 17.18 -0.96 13.52
C GLU A 151 15.69 -0.90 13.18
N GLU A 152 14.98 0.12 13.65
CA GLU A 152 13.56 0.27 13.34
C GLU A 152 13.35 0.78 11.90
N VAL A 153 12.31 0.28 11.25
CA VAL A 153 11.85 0.74 9.93
C VAL A 153 10.72 1.75 10.10
N ASP A 154 10.78 2.83 9.33
CA ASP A 154 9.67 3.75 9.07
C ASP A 154 9.54 4.02 7.56
N MET A 155 8.54 4.82 7.21
CA MET A 155 8.34 5.36 5.87
C MET A 155 8.41 6.88 5.93
N PHE A 156 8.96 7.49 4.88
CA PHE A 156 9.00 8.94 4.69
C PHE A 156 8.76 9.28 3.21
N LEU A 157 8.35 10.50 2.94
CA LEU A 157 7.77 10.96 1.68
C LEU A 157 8.60 12.12 1.11
N PRO A 158 9.74 11.86 0.45
CA PRO A 158 10.47 12.87 -0.30
C PRO A 158 9.72 13.28 -1.57
N GLY A 159 9.58 14.59 -1.76
CA GLY A 159 9.02 15.18 -2.97
C GLY A 159 8.40 16.55 -2.75
N PRO A 160 8.02 17.26 -3.83
CA PRO A 160 7.56 18.63 -3.77
C PRO A 160 6.10 18.76 -3.32
N GLU A 161 5.86 19.69 -2.38
CA GLU A 161 4.51 20.00 -1.87
C GLU A 161 3.94 21.28 -2.48
N ASP A 162 4.78 22.21 -2.94
CA ASP A 162 4.31 23.39 -3.65
C ASP A 162 3.87 23.02 -5.07
N LEU A 163 2.57 22.74 -5.26
CA LEU A 163 2.00 22.37 -6.55
C LEU A 163 0.96 23.40 -7.03
N ALA A 164 1.11 23.82 -8.29
CA ALA A 164 0.15 24.62 -9.04
C ALA A 164 0.18 24.17 -10.50
N LEU A 165 -0.74 23.28 -10.86
CA LEU A 165 -0.83 22.68 -12.19
C LEU A 165 -1.85 23.45 -13.02
N GLU A 166 -1.36 24.36 -13.87
CA GLU A 166 -2.20 25.17 -14.74
C GLU A 166 -3.07 24.32 -15.67
N PRO A 167 -4.29 24.78 -16.02
CA PRO A 167 -5.18 24.06 -16.92
C PRO A 167 -4.60 23.92 -18.33
N MET A 168 -5.03 22.86 -19.02
CA MET A 168 -4.63 22.52 -20.39
C MET A 168 -3.11 22.41 -20.60
N LYS A 169 -2.36 22.01 -19.56
CA LYS A 169 -0.91 22.07 -19.57
C LYS A 169 -0.28 20.84 -18.94
N SER A 170 0.85 20.41 -19.52
CA SER A 170 1.77 19.49 -18.85
C SER A 170 2.79 20.26 -18.02
N THR A 171 2.96 19.85 -16.77
CA THR A 171 3.85 20.48 -15.80
C THR A 171 4.79 19.43 -15.25
N THR A 172 6.08 19.74 -15.15
CA THR A 172 7.07 18.93 -14.45
C THR A 172 7.61 19.74 -13.28
N LYS A 173 7.62 19.16 -12.09
CA LYS A 173 8.23 19.73 -10.88
C LYS A 173 9.11 18.68 -10.22
N SER A 174 10.14 19.15 -9.51
CA SER A 174 11.05 18.32 -8.74
C SER A 174 11.21 18.87 -7.34
N GLY A 175 11.23 17.98 -6.34
CA GLY A 175 11.62 18.28 -4.97
C GLY A 175 12.91 17.53 -4.64
N THR A 176 13.80 18.14 -3.84
CA THR A 176 15.04 17.50 -3.38
C THR A 176 15.06 17.46 -1.87
N CYS A 177 15.39 16.29 -1.33
CA CYS A 177 15.59 16.03 0.09
C CYS A 177 17.08 15.78 0.34
N THR A 178 17.73 16.64 1.12
CA THR A 178 19.11 16.44 1.58
C THR A 178 19.11 15.67 2.89
N VAL A 179 19.85 14.57 2.90
CA VAL A 179 19.99 13.69 4.06
C VAL A 179 20.69 14.44 5.20
N LYS A 180 20.01 14.58 6.35
CA LYS A 180 20.54 15.27 7.54
C LYS A 180 21.11 14.29 8.59
N THR A 181 20.66 13.04 8.56
CA THR A 181 21.15 11.94 9.41
C THR A 181 21.32 10.70 8.55
N PRO A 182 22.38 9.88 8.73
CA PRO A 182 22.57 8.69 7.92
C PRO A 182 21.46 7.66 8.13
N TYR A 183 20.97 7.08 7.02
CA TYR A 183 20.02 5.95 7.01
C TYR A 183 20.20 5.15 5.72
N LYS A 184 19.58 3.98 5.65
CA LYS A 184 19.48 3.17 4.45
C LYS A 184 18.06 3.21 3.92
N VAL A 185 17.89 3.26 2.61
CA VAL A 185 16.60 3.04 1.94
C VAL A 185 16.59 1.68 1.24
N PHE A 186 15.45 1.01 1.17
CA PHE A 186 15.38 -0.35 0.57
C PHE A 186 14.12 -0.63 -0.26
N ALA A 187 13.12 0.25 -0.21
CA ALA A 187 11.97 0.16 -1.08
C ALA A 187 11.38 1.55 -1.30
N MET A 188 10.68 1.73 -2.42
CA MET A 188 9.90 2.93 -2.69
C MET A 188 8.58 2.60 -3.40
N ILE A 189 7.59 3.48 -3.26
CA ILE A 189 6.35 3.43 -4.04
C ILE A 189 6.19 4.78 -4.72
N PRO A 190 6.20 4.84 -6.07
CA PRO A 190 5.83 6.04 -6.80
C PRO A 190 4.38 6.43 -6.49
N HIS A 191 4.14 7.68 -6.07
CA HIS A 191 2.81 8.17 -5.73
C HIS A 191 2.54 9.56 -6.29
N MET A 192 1.50 9.63 -7.13
CA MET A 192 0.88 10.83 -7.69
C MET A 192 -0.63 10.58 -7.79
N HIS A 193 -1.44 11.61 -7.99
CA HIS A 193 -2.87 11.41 -8.24
C HIS A 193 -3.16 11.28 -9.75
N GLN A 194 -4.42 11.52 -10.13
CA GLN A 194 -4.99 11.12 -11.42
C GLN A 194 -4.36 11.82 -12.62
N LEU A 195 -3.72 12.98 -12.44
CA LEU A 195 -3.09 13.76 -13.50
C LEU A 195 -1.65 13.33 -13.76
N GLY A 196 -1.07 12.46 -12.92
CA GLY A 196 0.31 12.00 -13.05
C GLY A 196 0.55 11.18 -14.31
N THR A 197 1.66 11.44 -14.98
CA THR A 197 2.02 10.78 -16.25
C THR A 197 3.43 10.20 -16.26
N HIS A 198 4.32 10.68 -15.40
CA HIS A 198 5.69 10.18 -15.29
C HIS A 198 6.30 10.52 -13.92
N MET A 199 7.08 9.61 -13.36
CA MET A 199 7.89 9.88 -12.17
C MET A 199 9.32 9.40 -12.38
N LYS A 200 10.27 10.22 -11.91
CA LYS A 200 11.68 9.90 -11.83
C LYS A 200 12.20 10.17 -10.42
N THR A 201 12.86 9.18 -9.84
CA THR A 201 13.45 9.29 -8.51
C THR A 201 14.94 8.94 -8.60
N THR A 202 15.78 9.89 -8.21
CA THR A 202 17.25 9.77 -8.29
C THR A 202 17.86 10.01 -6.92
N LEU A 203 18.74 9.11 -6.49
CA LEU A 203 19.63 9.33 -5.36
C LEU A 203 20.94 9.94 -5.84
N SER A 204 21.52 10.89 -5.12
CA SER A 204 22.91 11.30 -5.27
C SER A 204 23.70 10.79 -4.08
N VAL A 205 24.53 9.76 -4.29
CA VAL A 205 25.31 9.08 -3.23
C VAL A 205 26.78 9.40 -3.41
N GLY A 206 27.39 10.12 -2.48
CA GLY A 206 28.76 10.63 -2.63
C GLY A 206 28.94 11.50 -3.88
N GLY A 207 27.88 12.19 -4.29
CA GLY A 207 27.83 13.01 -5.52
C GLY A 207 27.64 12.21 -6.82
N GLN A 208 27.43 10.89 -6.76
CA GLN A 208 27.15 10.07 -7.94
C GLN A 208 25.65 9.79 -8.08
N PRO A 209 25.03 10.08 -9.24
CA PRO A 209 23.61 9.82 -9.44
C PRO A 209 23.33 8.33 -9.59
N ARG A 210 22.27 7.87 -8.92
CA ARG A 210 21.69 6.54 -9.04
C ARG A 210 20.18 6.68 -9.22
N VAL A 211 19.69 6.33 -10.41
CA VAL A 211 18.27 6.32 -10.72
C VAL A 211 17.62 5.08 -10.09
N LEU A 212 16.58 5.29 -9.27
CA LEU A 212 15.77 4.21 -8.70
C LEU A 212 14.52 3.94 -9.53
N ASN A 213 13.92 4.99 -10.05
CA ASN A 213 12.74 4.94 -10.90
C ASN A 213 12.86 6.03 -11.97
N ASP A 214 12.45 5.72 -13.20
CA ASP A 214 12.38 6.64 -14.34
C ASP A 214 11.42 5.99 -15.34
N ALA A 215 10.12 6.18 -15.11
CA ALA A 215 9.07 5.44 -15.82
C ALA A 215 7.78 6.24 -15.98
N PRO A 216 6.98 5.95 -17.04
CA PRO A 216 5.60 6.38 -17.12
C PRO A 216 4.84 6.00 -15.84
N TYR A 217 4.05 6.95 -15.35
CA TYR A 217 3.22 6.75 -14.17
C TYR A 217 1.78 6.41 -14.60
N SER A 218 1.14 5.52 -13.84
CA SER A 218 -0.28 5.24 -13.93
C SER A 218 -0.84 5.25 -12.52
N PHE A 219 -1.87 6.06 -12.29
CA PHE A 219 -2.56 6.13 -11.00
C PHE A 219 -3.04 4.74 -10.55
N ASP A 220 -3.44 3.90 -11.50
CA ASP A 220 -3.97 2.57 -11.24
C ASP A 220 -2.89 1.57 -10.77
N HIS A 221 -1.62 1.81 -11.12
CA HIS A 221 -0.50 0.88 -10.89
C HIS A 221 0.55 1.45 -9.94
N GLN A 222 0.24 1.48 -8.64
CA GLN A 222 1.14 1.94 -7.58
C GLN A 222 1.80 0.77 -6.86
N THR A 223 2.74 0.11 -7.56
CA THR A 223 3.43 -1.08 -7.02
C THR A 223 4.67 -0.71 -6.20
N VAL A 224 4.99 -1.56 -5.22
CA VAL A 224 6.21 -1.44 -4.42
C VAL A 224 7.43 -1.83 -5.25
N LEU A 225 8.41 -0.94 -5.32
CA LEU A 225 9.73 -1.17 -5.91
C LEU A 225 10.74 -1.48 -4.80
N ALA A 226 11.03 -2.77 -4.58
CA ALA A 226 12.04 -3.21 -3.63
C ALA A 226 13.44 -3.28 -4.27
N PHE A 227 14.48 -2.96 -3.50
CA PHE A 227 15.87 -3.01 -3.96
C PHE A 227 16.83 -3.32 -2.80
N ALA A 228 18.07 -3.71 -3.13
CA ALA A 228 19.09 -3.92 -2.11
C ALA A 228 19.33 -2.63 -1.31
N PRO A 229 19.43 -2.67 0.03
CA PRO A 229 19.57 -1.47 0.86
C PRO A 229 20.71 -0.56 0.39
N ILE A 230 20.40 0.74 0.28
CA ILE A 230 21.32 1.77 -0.17
C ILE A 230 21.60 2.70 0.99
N GLN A 231 22.87 2.77 1.40
CA GLN A 231 23.30 3.72 2.42
C GLN A 231 23.28 5.14 1.86
N LEU A 232 22.64 6.04 2.60
CA LEU A 232 22.69 7.48 2.42
C LEU A 232 23.39 8.11 3.62
N ASN A 233 24.33 9.01 3.34
CA ASN A 233 25.10 9.75 4.34
C ASN A 233 24.67 11.21 4.36
N VAL A 234 25.09 11.94 5.40
CA VAL A 234 24.82 13.38 5.49
C VAL A 234 25.31 14.10 4.23
N GLY A 235 24.42 14.86 3.59
CA GLY A 235 24.70 15.60 2.36
C GLY A 235 24.40 14.83 1.06
N ASP A 236 24.14 13.53 1.11
CA ASP A 236 23.52 12.82 -0.01
C ASP A 236 22.09 13.35 -0.25
N THR A 237 21.58 13.18 -1.47
CA THR A 237 20.26 13.72 -1.82
C THR A 237 19.33 12.69 -2.43
N ILE A 238 18.03 12.92 -2.26
CA ILE A 238 16.94 12.22 -2.93
C ILE A 238 16.18 13.27 -3.73
N THR A 239 16.18 13.17 -5.06
CA THR A 239 15.43 14.06 -5.94
C THR A 239 14.27 13.28 -6.54
N ASN A 240 13.05 13.75 -6.30
CA ASN A 240 11.83 13.21 -6.89
C ASN A 240 11.28 14.22 -7.91
N GLU A 241 11.21 13.82 -9.17
CA GLU A 241 10.69 14.59 -10.29
C GLU A 241 9.41 13.94 -10.81
N CYS A 242 8.37 14.74 -10.94
CA CYS A 242 7.04 14.31 -11.33
C CYS A 242 6.55 15.13 -12.51
N THR A 243 5.87 14.47 -13.45
CA THR A 243 5.20 15.12 -14.57
C THR A 243 3.72 14.81 -14.56
N TRP A 244 2.92 15.85 -14.71
CA TRP A 244 1.47 15.77 -14.80
C TRP A 244 0.97 16.34 -16.12
N HIS A 245 -0.24 15.97 -16.50
CA HIS A 245 -1.03 16.66 -17.50
C HIS A 245 -2.38 17.04 -16.91
N ASN A 246 -2.67 18.34 -16.80
CA ASN A 246 -3.98 18.83 -16.39
C ASN A 246 -4.83 19.16 -17.63
N PRO A 247 -5.80 18.30 -18.03
CA PRO A 247 -6.68 18.56 -19.17
C PRO A 247 -7.90 19.43 -18.80
N GLY A 248 -8.02 19.83 -17.54
CA GLY A 248 -9.15 20.61 -17.03
C GLY A 248 -9.06 22.09 -17.37
N SER A 249 -10.06 22.83 -16.91
CA SER A 249 -10.16 24.29 -17.09
C SER A 249 -9.75 25.11 -15.86
N THR A 250 -9.35 24.45 -14.76
CA THR A 250 -8.93 25.08 -13.51
C THR A 250 -7.55 24.59 -13.09
N THR A 251 -6.81 25.44 -12.38
CA THR A 251 -5.55 25.06 -11.74
C THR A 251 -5.81 24.02 -10.66
N VAL A 252 -4.98 22.97 -10.61
CA VAL A 252 -5.01 21.93 -9.57
C VAL A 252 -3.79 22.08 -8.68
N GLY A 253 -4.00 22.12 -7.36
CA GLY A 253 -2.94 22.27 -6.37
C GLY A 253 -2.67 21.00 -5.57
N TYR A 254 -1.80 21.12 -4.57
CA TYR A 254 -1.52 20.05 -3.62
C TYR A 254 -2.77 19.67 -2.80
N GLY A 255 -2.91 18.39 -2.49
CA GLY A 255 -3.83 17.92 -1.45
C GLY A 255 -4.05 16.41 -1.47
N GLU A 256 -4.66 15.91 -0.39
CA GLU A 256 -4.91 14.48 -0.13
C GLU A 256 -6.02 13.86 -1.01
N SER A 257 -6.84 14.67 -1.69
CA SER A 257 -7.92 14.15 -2.53
C SER A 257 -7.36 13.67 -3.88
N SER A 258 -7.94 12.62 -4.45
CA SER A 258 -7.58 12.16 -5.80
C SER A 258 -7.85 13.21 -6.90
N THR A 259 -8.64 14.26 -6.61
CA THR A 259 -8.88 15.39 -7.52
C THR A 259 -7.94 16.58 -7.29
N THR A 260 -7.13 16.53 -6.23
CA THR A 260 -5.93 17.36 -6.04
C THR A 260 -4.69 16.53 -6.43
N GLU A 261 -3.48 17.05 -6.29
CA GLU A 261 -2.26 16.33 -6.71
C GLU A 261 -1.19 16.20 -5.62
N MET A 262 -0.30 15.23 -5.85
CA MET A 262 0.86 14.92 -5.01
C MET A 262 2.04 14.48 -5.87
N CYS A 263 3.25 14.56 -5.32
CA CYS A 263 4.45 13.98 -5.89
C CYS A 263 5.35 13.42 -4.80
N TYR A 264 5.24 12.13 -4.51
CA TYR A 264 6.07 11.50 -3.51
C TYR A 264 6.67 10.18 -3.99
N ALA A 265 7.89 9.92 -3.57
CA ALA A 265 8.43 8.57 -3.52
C ALA A 265 8.25 8.07 -2.09
N LEU A 266 7.21 7.28 -1.79
CA LEU A 266 6.99 6.73 -0.45
C LEU A 266 8.11 5.73 -0.14
N MET A 267 9.11 6.14 0.63
CA MET A 267 10.35 5.40 0.82
C MET A 267 10.43 4.76 2.19
N TYR A 268 10.83 3.50 2.23
CA TYR A 268 11.15 2.80 3.48
C TYR A 268 12.61 3.03 3.83
N ARG A 269 12.88 3.42 5.08
CA ARG A 269 14.24 3.58 5.59
C ARG A 269 14.46 2.88 6.92
N PHE A 270 15.74 2.69 7.26
CA PHE A 270 16.19 2.30 8.60
C PHE A 270 17.61 2.82 8.87
N PRO A 271 17.95 3.17 10.13
CA PRO A 271 17.03 3.26 11.26
C PRO A 271 15.97 4.36 11.04
N ARG A 272 14.85 4.25 11.75
CA ARG A 272 13.73 5.20 11.66
C ARG A 272 14.21 6.63 11.91
N GLY A 273 13.64 7.58 11.17
CA GLY A 273 13.86 9.01 11.44
C GLY A 273 12.71 9.61 12.24
N ASN A 274 12.62 10.93 12.21
CA ASN A 274 11.59 11.71 12.93
C ASN A 274 10.72 12.56 11.99
N ASP A 275 11.07 12.58 10.71
CA ASP A 275 10.44 13.31 9.62
C ASP A 275 9.58 12.38 8.77
N GLU A 276 8.33 12.79 8.52
CA GLU A 276 7.43 12.12 7.59
C GLU A 276 7.62 12.63 6.15
N PHE A 277 7.82 13.93 5.98
CA PHE A 277 8.02 14.60 4.69
C PHE A 277 9.45 15.13 4.57
N CYS A 278 9.97 15.22 3.34
CA CYS A 278 11.28 15.81 3.11
C CYS A 278 11.37 16.56 1.77
N GLU A 279 11.55 17.87 1.87
CA GLU A 279 11.86 18.80 0.77
C GLU A 279 12.72 19.95 1.35
N ASP A 280 13.79 20.35 0.65
CA ASP A 280 14.62 21.53 0.98
C ASP A 280 14.19 22.80 0.23
#